data_AF-A0A4P6VUX9-F1
#
_entry.id   AF-A0A4P6VUX9-F1
#
_cell.length_a   1.000
_cell.length_b   1.000
_cell.length_c   1.000
_cell.angle_alpha   90.00
_cell.angle_beta   90.00
_cell.angle_gamma   90.00
#
_symmetry.space_group_name_H-M   'P 1'
#
loop_
_entity.id
_entity.type
_entity.pdbx_description
1 polymer ?
#
loop_
_entity_poly.entity_id
_entity_poly.type
_entity_poly.pdbx_seq_one_letter_code
_entity_poly.pdbx_strand_id
1 'polypeptide(L)'
;MTLVFAVILLIFALSVALVFHLKTQVNNLGDMSQLRYKSYQAADELRHSSDELTRFSRTYVATGNAQYKKMYNDVVAIRSGNKNRPEGYEGIY
;
A
#
# COMPACT_ATOMS: atom_id res chain seq x y z
N MET A 1 -3.03 -24.67 -51.91
CA MET A 1 -2.23 -23.47 -51.56
C MET A 1 -3.05 -22.41 -50.85
N THR A 2 -4.18 -21.95 -51.41
CA THR A 2 -5.08 -20.95 -50.79
C THR A 2 -5.57 -21.30 -49.37
N LEU A 3 -5.96 -22.56 -49.12
CA LEU A 3 -6.43 -23.01 -47.80
C LEU A 3 -5.34 -22.95 -46.73
N VAL A 4 -4.09 -23.28 -47.08
CA VAL A 4 -2.94 -23.18 -46.16
C VAL A 4 -2.69 -21.73 -45.76
N PHE A 5 -2.74 -20.79 -46.70
CA PHE A 5 -2.63 -19.36 -46.40
C PHE A 5 -3.77 -18.85 -45.50
N ALA A 6 -5.00 -19.30 -45.71
CA ALA A 6 -6.13 -18.92 -44.87
C ALA A 6 -5.97 -19.41 -43.42
N VAL A 7 -5.50 -20.64 -43.21
CA VAL A 7 -5.24 -21.19 -41.87
C VAL A 7 -4.12 -20.43 -41.16
N ILE A 8 -3.04 -20.07 -41.87
CA ILE A 8 -1.94 -19.28 -41.30
C ILE A 8 -2.45 -17.90 -40.85
N LEU A 9 -3.25 -17.23 -41.68
CA LEU A 9 -3.86 -15.93 -41.33
C LEU A 9 -4.79 -16.04 -40.12
N LEU A 10 -5.57 -17.11 -40.02
CA LEU A 10 -6.43 -17.36 -38.85
C LEU A 10 -5.59 -17.51 -37.58
N ILE A 11 -4.54 -18.34 -37.61
CA ILE A 11 -3.66 -18.55 -36.46
C ILE A 11 -2.97 -17.24 -36.06
N PHE A 12 -2.52 -16.45 -37.03
CA PHE A 12 -1.94 -15.14 -36.78
C PHE A 12 -2.95 -14.16 -36.14
N ALA A 13 -4.19 -14.11 -36.64
CA ALA A 13 -5.23 -13.28 -36.04
C ALA A 13 -5.54 -13.71 -34.59
N LEU A 14 -5.60 -15.02 -34.35
CA LEU A 14 -5.80 -15.59 -33.01
C LEU A 14 -4.64 -15.27 -32.07
N SER A 15 -3.39 -15.37 -32.53
CA SER A 15 -2.22 -15.05 -31.71
C SER A 15 -2.20 -13.57 -31.32
N VAL A 16 -2.50 -12.67 -32.27
CA VAL A 16 -2.62 -11.24 -32.00
C VAL A 16 -3.74 -10.96 -30.99
N ALA A 17 -4.92 -11.55 -31.18
CA ALA A 17 -6.04 -11.41 -30.24
C ALA A 17 -5.67 -11.89 -28.83
N LEU A 18 -4.96 -13.02 -28.73
CA LEU A 18 -4.48 -13.56 -27.45
C LEU A 18 -3.48 -12.61 -26.78
N VAL A 19 -2.55 -12.02 -27.53
CA VAL A 19 -1.58 -11.05 -26.98
C VAL A 19 -2.31 -9.84 -26.41
N PHE A 20 -3.32 -9.29 -27.11
CA PHE A 20 -4.12 -8.19 -26.59
C PHE A 20 -4.88 -8.59 -25.32
N HIS A 21 -5.48 -9.78 -25.31
CA HIS A 21 -6.18 -10.29 -24.13
C HIS A 21 -5.23 -10.42 -22.93
N LEU A 22 -4.07 -11.07 -23.11
CA LEU A 22 -3.06 -11.23 -22.05
C LEU A 22 -2.55 -9.88 -21.53
N LYS A 23 -2.32 -8.90 -22.42
CA LYS A 23 -1.87 -7.57 -22.01
C LYS A 23 -2.87 -6.91 -21.05
N THR A 24 -4.17 -7.02 -21.31
CA THR A 24 -5.20 -6.48 -20.41
C THR A 24 -5.20 -7.17 -19.05
N GLN A 25 -5.02 -8.50 -19.02
CA GLN A 25 -4.97 -9.27 -17.78
C GLN A 25 -3.73 -8.94 -16.94
N VAL A 26 -2.57 -8.77 -17.59
CA VAL A 26 -1.32 -8.39 -16.91
C VAL A 26 -1.44 -7.00 -16.28
N ASN A 27 -2.06 -6.05 -16.98
CA ASN A 27 -2.28 -4.71 -16.44
C ASN A 27 -3.20 -4.75 -15.23
N ASN A 28 -4.35 -5.44 -15.32
CA ASN A 28 -5.26 -5.62 -14.19
C ASN A 28 -4.56 -6.26 -12.99
N LEU A 29 -3.73 -7.28 -13.21
CA LEU A 29 -2.97 -7.92 -12.14
C LEU A 29 -1.97 -6.94 -11.50
N GLY A 30 -1.33 -6.09 -12.30
CA GLY A 30 -0.47 -5.02 -11.83
C GLY A 30 -1.20 -4.05 -10.91
N ASP A 31 -2.36 -3.56 -11.34
CA ASP A 31 -3.21 -2.63 -10.58
C ASP A 31 -3.68 -3.26 -9.25
N MET A 32 -4.12 -4.51 -9.28
CA MET A 32 -4.53 -5.26 -8.09
C MET A 32 -3.37 -5.47 -7.12
N SER A 33 -2.17 -5.77 -7.63
CA SER A 33 -0.97 -5.93 -6.80
C SER A 33 -0.59 -4.60 -6.13
N GLN A 34 -0.68 -3.49 -6.87
CA GLN A 34 -0.42 -2.16 -6.33
C GLN A 34 -1.45 -1.74 -5.28
N LEU A 35 -2.73 -2.02 -5.52
CA LEU A 35 -3.79 -1.78 -4.54
C LEU A 35 -3.52 -2.56 -3.25
N ARG A 36 -3.25 -3.87 -3.38
CA ARG A 36 -2.92 -4.74 -2.25
C ARG A 36 -1.71 -4.21 -1.46
N TYR A 37 -0.65 -3.79 -2.16
CA TYR A 37 0.53 -3.20 -1.53
C TYR A 37 0.19 -1.95 -0.72
N LYS A 38 -0.57 -1.00 -1.31
CA LYS A 38 -1.02 0.21 -0.62
C LYS A 38 -1.91 -0.11 0.59
N SER A 39 -2.80 -1.10 0.47
CA SER A 39 -3.64 -1.56 1.58
C SER A 39 -2.79 -2.13 2.72
N TYR A 40 -1.74 -2.90 2.42
CA TYR A 40 -0.82 -3.40 3.45
C TYR A 40 -0.06 -2.27 4.14
N GLN A 41 0.44 -1.28 3.40
CA GLN A 41 1.11 -0.12 4.00
C GLN A 41 0.19 0.65 4.95
N ALA A 42 -1.05 0.92 4.52
CA ALA A 42 -2.03 1.60 5.35
C ALA A 42 -2.40 0.80 6.61
N ALA A 43 -2.54 -0.52 6.47
CA ALA A 43 -2.81 -1.41 7.62
C ALA A 43 -1.64 -1.43 8.61
N ASP A 44 -0.40 -1.46 8.10
CA ASP A 44 0.79 -1.45 8.94
C ASP A 44 0.97 -0.11 9.67
N GLU A 45 0.73 1.01 8.99
CA GLU A 45 0.75 2.34 9.61
C GLU A 45 -0.32 2.47 10.71
N LEU A 46 -1.53 1.94 10.48
CA LEU A 46 -2.59 1.92 11.49
C LEU A 46 -2.21 1.06 12.70
N ARG A 47 -1.63 -0.12 12.46
CA ARG A 47 -1.17 -1.02 13.52
C ARG A 47 -0.07 -0.35 14.34
N HIS A 48 0.96 0.15 13.67
CA HIS A 48 2.11 0.79 14.30
C HIS A 48 1.67 1.99 15.15
N SER A 49 0.87 2.91 14.60
CA SER A 49 0.38 4.06 15.36
C SER A 49 -0.47 3.64 16.57
N SER A 50 -1.23 2.54 16.49
CA SER A 50 -2.00 2.02 17.63
C SER A 50 -1.10 1.48 18.74
N ASP A 51 -0.02 0.78 18.37
CA ASP A 51 0.99 0.29 19.30
C ASP A 51 1.72 1.47 19.98
N GLU A 52 2.07 2.52 19.22
CA GLU A 52 2.67 3.75 19.73
C GLU A 52 1.77 4.49 20.72
N LEU A 53 0.49 4.67 20.38
CA LEU A 53 -0.49 5.29 21.28
C LEU A 53 -0.59 4.53 22.60
N THR A 54 -0.61 3.19 22.54
CA THR A 54 -0.63 2.34 23.74
C THR A 54 0.66 2.48 24.54
N ARG A 55 1.82 2.45 23.87
CA ARG A 55 3.15 2.61 24.47
C ARG A 55 3.26 3.95 25.20
N PHE A 56 3.00 5.06 24.51
CA PHE A 56 3.15 6.40 25.08
C PHE A 56 2.15 6.67 26.20
N SER A 57 0.90 6.20 26.07
CA SER A 57 -0.08 6.31 27.15
C SER A 57 0.39 5.59 28.42
N ARG A 58 0.84 4.32 28.30
CA ARG A 58 1.34 3.55 29.44
C ARG A 58 2.59 4.17 30.06
N THR A 59 3.55 4.61 29.25
CA THR A 59 4.78 5.23 29.76
C THR A 59 4.49 6.57 30.44
N TYR A 60 3.56 7.37 29.92
CA TYR A 60 3.15 8.61 30.59
C TYR A 60 2.54 8.33 31.97
N VAL A 61 1.62 7.36 32.06
CA VAL A 61 1.00 6.99 33.34
C VAL A 61 2.05 6.47 34.34
N ALA A 62 3.01 5.67 33.88
CA ALA A 62 4.04 5.09 34.74
C ALA A 62 5.10 6.10 35.22
N THR A 63 5.45 7.10 34.38
CA THR A 63 6.59 8.00 34.65
C THR A 63 6.17 9.43 35.02
N GLY A 64 4.95 9.85 34.67
CA GLY A 64 4.52 11.24 34.76
C GLY A 64 5.20 12.19 33.77
N ASN A 65 6.12 11.72 32.91
CA ASN A 65 6.87 12.58 32.00
C ASN A 65 5.99 13.10 30.86
N ALA A 66 5.76 14.41 30.84
CA ALA A 66 4.90 15.11 29.87
C ALA A 66 5.32 14.92 28.41
N GLN A 67 6.57 14.56 28.13
CA GLN A 67 7.05 14.25 26.78
C GLN A 67 6.23 13.13 26.12
N TYR A 68 5.91 12.06 26.85
CA TYR A 68 5.13 10.94 26.31
C TYR A 68 3.68 11.35 26.00
N LYS A 69 3.10 12.27 26.79
CA LYS A 69 1.79 12.86 26.48
C LYS A 69 1.84 13.69 25.19
N LYS A 70 2.91 14.45 24.98
CA LYS A 70 3.14 15.18 23.72
C LYS A 70 3.28 14.22 22.54
N MET A 71 4.07 13.16 22.69
CA MET A 71 4.25 12.14 21.64
C MET A 71 2.92 11.46 21.28
N TYR A 72 2.12 11.07 22.27
CA TYR A 72 0.76 10.55 22.04
C TYR A 72 -0.10 11.51 21.21
N ASN A 73 -0.15 12.79 21.60
CA ASN A 73 -0.93 13.80 20.87
C ASN A 73 -0.40 14.04 19.46
N ASP A 74 0.93 13.98 19.27
CA ASP A 74 1.54 14.08 17.96
C ASP A 74 1.09 12.92 17.04
N VAL A 75 1.09 11.68 17.54
CA VAL A 75 0.61 10.50 16.77
C VAL A 75 -0.86 10.64 16.41
N VAL A 76 -1.72 11.11 17.33
CA VAL A 76 -3.14 11.37 17.04
C VAL A 76 -3.29 12.40 15.92
N ALA A 77 -2.56 13.52 15.99
CA ALA A 77 -2.62 14.58 15.00
C ALA A 77 -2.11 14.12 13.62
N ILE A 78 -1.08 13.29 13.58
CA ILE A 78 -0.56 12.70 12.33
C ILE A 78 -1.59 11.77 11.72
N ARG A 79 -2.17 10.86 12.51
CA ARG A 79 -3.18 9.91 12.04
C ARG A 79 -4.45 10.60 11.53
N SER A 80 -4.82 11.74 12.11
CA SER A 80 -5.96 12.54 11.66
C SER A 80 -5.65 13.49 10.50
N GLY A 81 -4.41 13.51 9.99
CA GLY A 81 -3.98 14.43 8.92
C GLY A 81 -3.82 15.89 9.34
N ASN A 82 -3.84 16.18 10.64
CA ASN A 82 -3.68 17.53 11.19
C ASN A 82 -2.20 17.94 11.37
N LYS A 83 -1.28 16.97 11.24
CA LYS A 83 0.16 17.17 11.32
C LYS A 83 0.85 16.28 10.29
N ASN A 84 1.86 16.81 9.60
CA ASN A 84 2.66 16.00 8.69
C ASN A 84 3.51 14.99 9.47
N ARG A 85 3.71 13.82 8.88
CA ARG A 85 4.63 12.81 9.42
C ARG A 85 6.07 13.35 9.31
N PRO A 86 6.81 13.51 10.41
CA PRO A 86 8.17 14.03 10.35
C PRO A 86 9.12 13.09 9.62
N GLU A 87 10.18 13.65 9.03
CA GLU A 87 11.28 12.88 8.45
C GLU A 87 11.95 12.03 9.52
N GLY A 88 12.19 10.76 9.21
CA GLY A 88 12.75 9.82 10.19
C GLY A 88 11.79 9.48 11.33
N TYR A 89 10.48 9.41 11.07
CA TYR A 89 9.43 9.09 12.06
C TYR A 89 9.81 7.95 13.02
N GLU A 90 10.34 6.84 12.49
CA GLU A 90 10.74 5.68 13.30
C GLU A 90 11.95 5.92 14.22
N GLY A 91 12.72 7.00 13.99
CA GLY A 91 13.82 7.43 14.86
C GLY A 91 13.43 8.54 15.85
N ILE A 92 12.23 9.11 15.71
CA ILE A 92 11.72 10.19 16.58
C ILE A 92 10.74 9.64 17.63
N TYR A 93 9.98 8.61 17.28
CA TYR A 93 8.90 8.04 18.09
C TYR A 93 9.12 6.54 18.35
#